data_AF-A0A087FY34-F1
#
_entry.id   AF-A0A087FY34-F1
#
_cell.length_a   1.000
_cell.length_b   1.000
_cell.length_c   1.000
_cell.angle_alpha   90.00
_cell.angle_beta   90.00
_cell.angle_gamma   90.00
#
_symmetry.space_group_name_H-M   'P 1'
#
loop_
_entity.id
_entity.type
_entity.pdbx_description
1 polymer ?
#
loop_
_entity_poly.entity_id
_entity_poly.type
_entity_poly.pdbx_seq_one_letter_code
_entity_poly.pdbx_strand_id
1 'polypeptide(L)'
;MLDYMVSKGCVPNVVTYNTLIKGFCKSRRAHDGMKLFCEMAHQGIRGDTFTYNTLIHGYCRVGKLNVARKVMRRMSESCVPRDIITFNILL
;
A
#
# COMPACT_ATOMS: atom_id res chain seq x y z
N MET A 1 6.16 14.12 -7.68
CA MET A 1 4.69 14.33 -7.68
C MET A 1 4.21 14.75 -6.30
N LEU A 2 4.50 13.96 -5.25
CA LEU A 2 4.20 14.37 -3.86
C LEU A 2 4.92 15.68 -3.49
N ASP A 3 6.22 15.79 -3.77
CA ASP A 3 6.99 17.02 -3.52
C ASP A 3 6.40 18.26 -4.20
N TYR A 4 5.85 18.08 -5.41
CA TYR A 4 5.19 19.17 -6.14
C TYR A 4 3.88 19.58 -5.44
N MET A 5 3.05 18.62 -5.00
CA MET A 5 1.84 18.92 -4.22
C MET A 5 2.18 19.68 -2.94
N VAL A 6 3.19 19.21 -2.20
CA VAL A 6 3.68 19.86 -0.98
C VAL A 6 4.19 21.27 -1.27
N SER A 7 4.96 21.47 -2.35
CA SER A 7 5.45 22.80 -2.77
C SER A 7 4.34 23.79 -3.13
N LYS A 8 3.14 23.28 -3.44
CA LYS A 8 1.93 24.07 -3.72
C LYS A 8 0.99 24.18 -2.51
N GLY A 9 1.41 23.71 -1.34
CA GLY A 9 0.59 23.73 -0.11
C GLY A 9 -0.51 22.66 -0.07
N CYS A 10 -0.52 21.72 -1.01
CA CYS A 10 -1.47 20.59 -1.02
C CYS A 10 -0.89 19.43 -0.20
N VAL A 11 -1.47 19.16 0.96
CA VAL A 11 -1.05 18.05 1.83
C VAL A 11 -1.56 16.71 1.28
N PRO A 12 -0.68 15.76 0.95
CA PRO A 12 -1.08 14.42 0.53
C PRO A 12 -1.87 13.71 1.63
N ASN A 13 -2.94 13.01 1.25
CA ASN A 13 -3.75 12.22 2.19
C ASN A 13 -3.76 10.73 1.80
N VAL A 14 -4.49 9.91 2.56
CA VAL A 14 -4.61 8.47 2.30
C VAL A 14 -5.03 8.14 0.86
N VAL A 15 -5.93 8.95 0.27
CA VAL A 15 -6.38 8.75 -1.12
C VAL A 15 -5.26 9.03 -2.11
N THR A 16 -4.46 10.08 -1.89
CA THR A 16 -3.28 10.39 -2.71
C THR A 16 -2.29 9.23 -2.71
N TYR A 17 -1.91 8.74 -1.53
CA TYR A 17 -0.98 7.61 -1.41
C TYR A 17 -1.57 6.33 -2.03
N ASN A 18 -2.82 5.99 -1.73
CA ASN A 18 -3.50 4.81 -2.28
C ASN A 18 -3.52 4.82 -3.81
N THR A 19 -3.76 5.99 -4.42
CA THR A 19 -3.77 6.14 -5.87
C THR A 19 -2.40 5.86 -6.47
N LEU A 20 -1.34 6.43 -5.90
CA LEU A 20 0.03 6.22 -6.37
C LEU A 20 0.49 4.77 -6.17
N ILE A 21 0.26 4.21 -4.98
CA ILE A 21 0.57 2.81 -4.67
C ILE A 21 -0.10 1.87 -5.67
N LYS A 22 -1.40 2.07 -5.94
CA LYS A 22 -2.13 1.28 -6.95
C LYS A 22 -1.50 1.39 -8.33
N GLY A 23 -1.10 2.58 -8.75
CA GLY A 23 -0.38 2.82 -10.00
C GLY A 23 0.90 1.98 -10.10
N PHE A 24 1.77 2.08 -9.09
CA PHE A 24 3.01 1.29 -9.04
C PHE A 24 2.75 -0.22 -9.04
N CYS A 25 1.79 -0.71 -8.24
CA CYS A 25 1.44 -2.14 -8.20
C CYS A 25 0.89 -2.63 -9.56
N LYS A 26 0.10 -1.82 -10.27
CA LYS A 26 -0.38 -2.15 -11.62
C LYS A 26 0.77 -2.23 -12.64
N SER A 27 1.76 -1.36 -12.52
CA SER A 27 2.97 -1.35 -13.36
C SER A 27 4.02 -2.39 -12.95
N ARG A 28 3.66 -3.41 -12.16
CA ARG A 28 4.58 -4.44 -11.63
C ARG A 28 5.75 -3.88 -10.79
N ARG A 29 5.61 -2.65 -10.28
CA ARG A 29 6.59 -1.93 -9.45
C ARG A 29 6.15 -1.92 -7.98
N ALA A 30 5.68 -3.06 -7.45
CA ALA A 30 5.15 -3.17 -6.09
C ALA A 30 6.14 -2.72 -5.00
N HIS A 31 7.45 -2.82 -5.27
CA HIS A 31 8.49 -2.31 -4.37
C HIS A 31 8.44 -0.78 -4.21
N ASP A 32 8.23 -0.03 -5.30
CA ASP A 32 8.08 1.43 -5.23
C ASP A 32 6.78 1.82 -4.53
N GLY A 33 5.71 1.05 -4.73
CA GLY A 33 4.48 1.18 -3.95
C GLY A 33 4.71 0.98 -2.44
N MET A 34 5.55 0.03 -2.05
CA MET A 34 5.92 -0.17 -0.64
C MET A 34 6.73 1.00 -0.06
N LYS A 35 7.63 1.62 -0.85
CA LYS A 35 8.34 2.83 -0.40
C LYS A 35 7.37 3.95 -0.06
N LEU A 36 6.37 4.19 -0.92
CA LEU A 36 5.32 5.17 -0.65
C LEU A 36 4.48 4.82 0.58
N PHE A 37 4.22 3.54 0.83
CA PHE A 37 3.54 3.11 2.04
C PHE A 37 4.35 3.39 3.31
N CYS A 38 5.67 3.18 3.27
CA CYS A 38 6.55 3.54 4.38
C CYS A 38 6.57 5.05 4.60
N GLU A 39 6.61 5.84 3.53
CA GLU A 39 6.56 7.30 3.61
C GLU A 39 5.23 7.80 4.17
N MET A 40 4.11 7.22 3.74
CA MET A 40 2.78 7.47 4.30
C MET A 40 2.78 7.29 5.82
N ALA A 41 3.38 6.21 6.32
CA ALA A 41 3.51 5.94 7.76
C ALA A 41 4.44 6.93 8.46
N HIS A 42 5.55 7.34 7.84
CA HIS A 42 6.46 8.37 8.38
C HIS A 42 5.77 9.74 8.50
N GLN A 43 4.82 10.04 7.63
CA GLN A 43 3.99 11.25 7.68
C GLN A 43 2.81 11.12 8.68
N GLY A 44 2.74 10.03 9.46
CA GLY A 44 1.67 9.78 10.42
C GLY A 44 0.32 9.39 9.78
N ILE A 45 0.30 9.13 8.47
CA ILE A 45 -0.93 8.75 7.76
C ILE A 45 -1.05 7.23 7.81
N ARG A 46 -2.18 6.73 8.33
CA ARG A 46 -2.41 5.29 8.49
C ARG A 46 -3.00 4.67 7.23
N GLY A 47 -2.35 3.63 6.73
CA GLY A 47 -2.88 2.79 5.64
C GLY A 47 -4.20 2.13 6.03
N ASP A 48 -5.15 2.11 5.10
CA ASP A 48 -6.43 1.43 5.24
C ASP A 48 -6.38 0.04 4.60
N THR A 49 -7.48 -0.72 4.72
CA THR A 49 -7.62 -2.05 4.12
C THR A 49 -7.31 -2.03 2.61
N PHE A 50 -7.68 -0.96 1.91
CA PHE A 50 -7.39 -0.80 0.50
C PHE A 50 -5.89 -0.68 0.22
N THR A 51 -5.15 0.08 1.04
CA THR A 51 -3.69 0.21 0.94
C THR A 51 -3.01 -1.16 1.04
N TYR A 52 -3.35 -1.94 2.08
CA TYR A 52 -2.75 -3.25 2.31
C TYR A 52 -3.11 -4.24 1.20
N ASN A 53 -4.38 -4.33 0.82
CA ASN A 53 -4.84 -5.22 -0.26
C ASN A 53 -4.15 -4.92 -1.58
N THR A 54 -3.96 -3.63 -1.90
CA THR A 54 -3.25 -3.20 -3.10
C THR A 54 -1.80 -3.69 -3.12
N LEU A 55 -1.08 -3.57 -2.00
CA LEU A 55 0.30 -4.05 -1.88
C LEU A 55 0.39 -5.57 -1.93
N ILE A 56 -0.46 -6.28 -1.20
CA ILE A 56 -0.49 -7.76 -1.18
C ILE A 56 -0.70 -8.25 -2.61
N HIS A 57 -1.74 -7.77 -3.30
CA HIS A 57 -2.02 -8.15 -4.68
C HIS A 57 -0.88 -7.76 -5.64
N GLY A 58 -0.31 -6.57 -5.47
CA GLY A 58 0.86 -6.14 -6.24
C GLY A 58 2.05 -7.09 -6.11
N TYR A 59 2.34 -7.56 -4.89
CA TYR A 59 3.42 -8.51 -4.63
C TYR A 59 3.10 -9.93 -5.12
N CYS A 60 1.86 -10.39 -5.00
CA CYS A 60 1.42 -11.66 -5.58
C CYS A 60 1.63 -11.68 -7.11
N ARG A 61 1.24 -10.61 -7.81
CA ARG A 61 1.38 -10.50 -9.27
C ARG A 61 2.82 -10.53 -9.78
N VAL A 62 3.80 -10.20 -8.95
CA VAL A 62 5.23 -10.26 -9.28
C VAL A 62 5.92 -11.49 -8.67
N GLY A 63 5.15 -12.46 -8.17
CA GLY A 63 5.65 -13.72 -7.61
C GLY A 63 6.33 -13.60 -6.24
N LYS A 64 6.28 -12.43 -5.60
CA LYS A 64 6.95 -12.17 -4.31
C LYS A 64 6.04 -12.48 -3.12
N LEU A 65 5.55 -13.72 -3.06
CA LEU A 65 4.58 -14.18 -2.04
C LEU A 65 5.07 -14.03 -0.60
N ASN A 66 6.37 -14.21 -0.35
CA ASN A 66 6.96 -14.01 0.98
C ASN A 66 6.82 -12.56 1.46
N VAL A 67 6.91 -11.59 0.56
CA VAL A 67 6.70 -10.17 0.90
C VAL A 67 5.20 -9.91 1.10
N ALA A 68 4.34 -10.43 0.21
CA ALA A 68 2.88 -10.31 0.35
C ALA A 68 2.39 -10.83 1.72
N ARG A 69 2.88 -12.00 2.17
CA ARG A 69 2.57 -12.57 3.48
C ARG A 69 3.04 -11.69 4.64
N LYS A 70 4.23 -11.09 4.54
CA LYS A 70 4.71 -10.11 5.54
C LYS A 70 3.79 -8.89 5.61
N VAL A 71 3.30 -8.39 4.47
CA VAL A 71 2.34 -7.27 4.43
C VAL A 71 1.02 -7.66 5.09
N MET A 72 0.49 -8.84 4.82
CA MET A 72 -0.74 -9.34 5.45
C MET A 72 -0.61 -9.50 6.97
N ARG A 73 0.55 -9.97 7.45
CA ARG A 73 0.81 -10.05 8.88
C ARG A 73 0.84 -8.66 9.54
N ARG A 74 1.52 -7.69 8.92
CA ARG A 74 1.52 -6.29 9.38
C ARG A 74 0.12 -5.71 9.45
N MET A 75 -0.74 -5.99 8.46
CA MET A 75 -2.15 -5.56 8.48
C MET A 75 -2.90 -6.11 9.70
N SER A 76 -2.65 -7.37 10.06
CA SER A 76 -3.27 -8.05 11.21
C SER A 76 -2.79 -7.46 12.55
N GLU A 77 -1.51 -7.09 12.63
CA GLU A 77 -0.92 -6.41 13.81
C GLU A 77 -1.40 -4.95 13.93
N SER A 78 -1.76 -4.32 12.81
CA SER A 78 -2.10 -2.90 12.77
C SER A 78 -3.56 -2.59 13.13
N CYS A 79 -4.31 -3.49 13.80
CA CYS A 79 -5.74 -3.33 14.12
C CYS A 79 -6.60 -2.84 12.93
N VAL A 80 -6.26 -3.23 11.70
CA VAL A 80 -7.05 -2.92 10.50
C VAL A 80 -7.95 -4.12 10.22
N PRO A 81 -9.28 -3.95 10.12
CA PRO A 81 -10.18 -5.06 9.85
C PRO A 81 -9.84 -5.72 8.50
N ARG A 82 -9.56 -7.03 8.55
CA ARG A 82 -9.35 -7.86 7.36
C ARG A 82 -10.70 -8.07 6.68
N ASP A 83 -10.80 -7.70 5.41
CA ASP A 83 -11.96 -8.01 4.58
C ASP A 83 -11.81 -9.39 3.92
N ILE A 84 -12.91 -9.92 3.38
CA ILE A 84 -12.96 -11.22 2.68
C ILE A 84 -11.99 -11.25 1.49
N ILE A 85 -11.76 -10.09 0.87
CA ILE A 85 -10.86 -9.93 -0.28
C ILE A 85 -9.40 -10.22 0.12
N THR A 86 -8.98 -9.87 1.34
CA THR A 86 -7.61 -10.09 1.84
C THR A 86 -7.21 -11.57 1.76
N PHE A 87 -8.12 -12.50 2.08
CA PHE A 87 -7.85 -13.95 2.05
C PHE A 87 -7.82 -14.52 0.63
N ASN A 88 -8.67 -13.99 -0.27
CA ASN A 88 -8.76 -14.46 -1.66
C ASN A 88 -7.53 -14.10 -2.51
N ILE A 89 -6.70 -13.13 -2.09
CA ILE A 89 -5.51 -12.70 -2.85
C ILE A 89 -4.33 -13.69 -2.72
N LEU A 90 -4.35 -14.61 -1.74
CA LEU A 90 -3.24 -15.52 -1.43
C LEU A 90 -3.52 -17.00 -1.75
N LEU A 91 -4.74 -17.33 -2.19
CA LEU A 91 -5.11 -18.65 -2.74
C LEU A 91 -4.88 -18.64 -4.25
#